data_AF-A0A1Y4AXH9-F1
#
_entry.id   AF-A0A1Y4AXH9-F1
#
_cell.length_a   1.000
_cell.length_b   1.000
_cell.length_c   1.000
_cell.angle_alpha   90.00
_cell.angle_beta   90.00
_cell.angle_gamma   90.00
#
_symmetry.space_group_name_H-M   'P 1'
#
loop_
_entity.id
_entity.type
_entity.pdbx_description
1 polymer ?
#
loop_
_entity_poly.entity_id
_entity_poly.type
_entity_poly.pdbx_seq_one_letter_code
_entity_poly.pdbx_strand_id
1 'polypeptide(L)'
;MFIVDNYFLAVVFCFVTMLCWGSWGNTQKLASKSWRYELFYWDYVIGMVLFAALLGFTMGSFGDGGRPFVTDLAQAAGKSIGWVLLGGVIFNASNILLSASVSLAGLSVAFPLGVGIALVLGVIVNYLGAPSGNPVMLFLGVAMIVVAIICNGIASGKQQSGSDAAVNNRKGLMLAVLAGVLMSLFYRFVVKGMDISNFETPAPGMLTPYSAIFIFSLGVLASNFLFNTLVMRYPFVGERVRYAEYFRGSLSTHLTGCLGGAIWCLGTAFSYIASGEAGPAVSYALGQGAPMIAAIWGVFIWREFKGAPKSVNRLLALMFLLFIGGLALIVAAGN
;
A
#
# COMPACT_ATOMS: atom_id res chain seq x y z
N MET A 1 -11.05 -22.45 -1.61
CA MET A 1 -10.76 -21.05 -1.22
C MET A 1 -11.77 -20.12 -1.90
N PHE A 2 -12.00 -18.94 -1.33
CA PHE A 2 -12.80 -17.91 -1.99
C PHE A 2 -12.02 -17.29 -3.16
N ILE A 3 -12.67 -17.14 -4.30
CA ILE A 3 -12.13 -16.50 -5.50
C ILE A 3 -13.18 -15.54 -6.06
N VAL A 4 -12.73 -14.59 -6.85
CA VAL A 4 -13.62 -13.69 -7.57
C VAL A 4 -13.84 -14.28 -8.96
N ASP A 5 -15.10 -14.38 -9.38
CA ASP A 5 -15.55 -15.04 -10.61
C ASP A 5 -16.14 -14.07 -11.64
N ASN A 6 -16.15 -12.76 -11.32
CA ASN A 6 -16.66 -11.73 -12.21
C ASN A 6 -15.98 -10.38 -11.99
N TYR A 7 -15.92 -9.61 -13.07
CA TYR A 7 -15.24 -8.31 -13.10
C TYR A 7 -15.85 -7.27 -12.14
N PHE A 8 -17.16 -7.24 -11.96
CA PHE A 8 -17.80 -6.28 -11.05
C PHE A 8 -17.32 -6.47 -9.60
N LEU A 9 -17.30 -7.72 -9.13
CA LEU A 9 -16.80 -8.05 -7.80
C LEU A 9 -15.30 -7.77 -7.67
N ALA A 10 -14.52 -7.98 -8.73
CA ALA A 10 -13.10 -7.62 -8.77
C ALA A 10 -12.91 -6.11 -8.57
N VAL A 11 -13.74 -5.28 -9.23
CA VAL A 11 -13.74 -3.83 -9.07
C VAL A 11 -14.13 -3.43 -7.63
N VAL A 12 -15.15 -4.07 -7.03
CA VAL A 12 -15.51 -3.85 -5.61
C VAL A 12 -14.32 -4.13 -4.69
N PHE A 13 -13.59 -5.23 -4.92
CA PHE A 13 -12.40 -5.56 -4.15
C PHE A 13 -11.26 -4.55 -4.36
N CYS A 14 -11.12 -4.00 -5.56
CA CYS A 14 -10.20 -2.91 -5.82
C CYS A 14 -10.59 -1.61 -5.10
N PHE A 15 -11.89 -1.30 -4.98
CA PHE A 15 -12.38 -0.18 -4.16
C PHE A 15 -12.07 -0.39 -2.68
N VAL A 16 -12.27 -1.60 -2.15
CA VAL A 16 -11.89 -1.92 -0.77
C VAL A 16 -10.36 -1.83 -0.58
N THR A 17 -9.58 -2.30 -1.56
CA THR A 17 -8.11 -2.12 -1.59
C THR A 17 -7.73 -0.66 -1.44
N MET A 18 -8.35 0.21 -2.23
CA MET A 18 -8.12 1.65 -2.20
C MET A 18 -8.45 2.26 -0.83
N LEU A 19 -9.58 1.86 -0.23
CA LEU A 19 -9.97 2.30 1.12
C LEU A 19 -8.94 1.87 2.16
N CYS A 20 -8.51 0.61 2.13
CA CYS A 20 -7.52 0.05 3.03
C CYS A 20 -6.15 0.75 2.90
N TRP A 21 -5.60 0.82 1.69
CA TRP A 21 -4.31 1.44 1.41
C TRP A 21 -4.29 2.94 1.72
N GLY A 22 -5.40 3.65 1.55
CA GLY A 22 -5.50 5.06 1.93
C GLY A 22 -5.78 5.31 3.41
N SER A 23 -6.16 4.26 4.17
CA SER A 23 -6.60 4.41 5.56
C SER A 23 -5.60 3.92 6.60
N TRP A 24 -4.69 3.00 6.27
CA TRP A 24 -3.76 2.44 7.26
C TRP A 24 -2.88 3.51 7.93
N GLY A 25 -2.46 4.55 7.19
CA GLY A 25 -1.64 5.63 7.74
C GLY A 25 -2.33 6.44 8.86
N ASN A 26 -3.66 6.36 8.97
CA ASN A 26 -4.38 7.01 10.08
C ASN A 26 -4.06 6.35 11.41
N THR A 27 -3.80 5.04 11.44
CA THR A 27 -3.42 4.37 12.69
C THR A 27 -2.04 4.79 13.14
N GLN A 28 -1.11 5.03 12.20
CA GLN A 28 0.20 5.64 12.50
C GLN A 28 0.02 7.03 13.10
N LYS A 29 -0.84 7.86 12.50
CA LYS A 29 -1.14 9.21 13.00
C LYS A 29 -1.84 9.22 14.36
N LEU A 30 -2.70 8.24 14.64
CA LEU A 30 -3.33 8.06 15.95
C LEU A 30 -2.28 7.69 17.01
N ALA A 31 -1.36 6.78 16.68
CA ALA A 31 -0.32 6.31 17.57
C ALA A 31 0.80 7.35 17.79
N SER A 32 1.05 8.25 16.84
CA SER A 32 2.22 9.15 16.83
C SER A 32 2.32 10.12 18.01
N LYS A 33 1.24 10.27 18.80
CA LYS A 33 1.25 11.12 20.01
C LYS A 33 2.08 10.52 21.15
N SER A 34 2.15 9.20 21.23
CA SER A 34 2.79 8.48 22.35
C SER A 34 3.68 7.33 21.89
N TRP A 35 3.60 6.94 20.63
CA TRP A 35 4.34 5.83 20.06
C TRP A 35 5.16 6.28 18.88
N ARG A 36 6.47 6.05 18.97
CA ARG A 36 7.40 6.38 17.89
C ARG A 36 7.13 5.52 16.66
N TYR A 37 7.37 6.06 15.47
CA TYR A 37 7.05 5.34 14.23
C TYR A 37 7.85 4.05 14.10
N GLU A 38 9.10 3.99 14.58
CA GLU A 38 9.92 2.77 14.53
C GLU A 38 9.31 1.63 15.38
N LEU A 39 8.70 1.98 16.51
CA LEU A 39 8.02 1.03 17.40
C LEU A 39 6.67 0.63 16.82
N PHE A 40 5.90 1.62 16.34
CA PHE A 40 4.65 1.39 15.60
C PHE A 40 4.85 0.46 14.40
N TYR A 41 6.00 0.57 13.72
CA TYR A 41 6.26 -0.23 12.53
C TYR A 41 6.42 -1.71 12.86
N TRP A 42 6.94 -2.07 14.05
CA TRP A 42 6.91 -3.45 14.53
C TRP A 42 5.48 -3.96 14.69
N ASP A 43 4.61 -3.17 15.31
CA ASP A 43 3.20 -3.51 15.48
C ASP A 43 2.50 -3.71 14.13
N TYR A 44 2.76 -2.80 13.18
CA TYR A 44 2.24 -2.88 11.82
C TYR A 44 2.64 -4.18 11.13
N VAL A 45 3.93 -4.56 11.20
CA VAL A 45 4.42 -5.79 10.57
C VAL A 45 3.83 -7.04 11.24
N ILE A 46 3.73 -7.06 12.57
CA ILE A 46 3.13 -8.16 13.32
C ILE A 46 1.64 -8.30 12.97
N GLY A 47 0.90 -7.18 12.97
CA GLY A 47 -0.50 -7.16 12.57
C GLY A 47 -0.73 -7.66 11.14
N MET A 48 0.16 -7.32 10.21
CA MET A 48 0.12 -7.83 8.85
C MET A 48 0.26 -9.36 8.80
N VAL A 49 1.25 -9.93 9.49
CA VAL A 49 1.48 -11.38 9.50
C VAL A 49 0.31 -12.13 10.13
N LEU A 50 -0.17 -11.65 11.29
CA LEU A 50 -1.30 -12.27 11.99
C LEU A 50 -2.57 -12.22 11.14
N PHE A 51 -2.83 -11.09 10.47
CA PHE A 51 -4.00 -10.95 9.62
C PHE A 51 -3.89 -11.74 8.31
N ALA A 52 -2.69 -11.84 7.72
CA ALA A 52 -2.47 -12.70 6.56
C ALA A 52 -2.70 -14.18 6.88
N ALA A 53 -2.25 -14.64 8.06
CA ALA A 53 -2.54 -15.98 8.55
C ALA A 53 -4.04 -16.19 8.75
N LEU A 54 -4.74 -15.22 9.37
CA LEU A 54 -6.20 -15.26 9.52
C LEU A 54 -6.90 -15.39 8.18
N LEU A 55 -6.53 -14.61 7.17
CA LEU A 55 -7.09 -14.69 5.81
C LEU A 55 -6.82 -16.06 5.17
N GLY A 56 -5.61 -16.60 5.32
CA GLY A 56 -5.25 -17.93 4.81
C GLY A 56 -6.13 -19.03 5.41
N PHE A 57 -6.27 -19.05 6.74
CA PHE A 57 -7.10 -20.04 7.44
C PHE A 57 -8.61 -19.80 7.32
N THR A 58 -9.04 -18.63 6.83
CA THR A 58 -10.44 -18.31 6.59
C THR A 58 -10.76 -18.34 5.09
N MET A 59 -10.79 -17.18 4.41
CA MET A 59 -11.11 -17.08 2.99
C MET A 59 -10.22 -17.97 2.11
N GLY A 60 -8.96 -18.17 2.49
CA GLY A 60 -8.03 -19.07 1.78
C GLY A 60 -8.29 -20.57 2.00
N SER A 61 -9.18 -20.94 2.91
CA SER A 61 -9.48 -22.35 3.26
C SER A 61 -10.95 -22.72 3.13
N PHE A 62 -11.86 -21.74 3.20
CA PHE A 62 -13.30 -21.93 3.00
C PHE A 62 -13.71 -21.44 1.61
N GLY A 63 -14.32 -22.31 0.79
CA GLY A 63 -14.80 -22.02 -0.57
C GLY A 63 -14.51 -23.16 -1.54
N ASP A 64 -15.27 -23.24 -2.63
CA ASP A 64 -15.32 -24.40 -3.51
C ASP A 64 -14.25 -24.42 -4.63
N GLY A 65 -13.63 -23.28 -4.92
CA GLY A 65 -12.61 -23.13 -5.97
C GLY A 65 -11.17 -23.17 -5.45
N GLY A 66 -10.20 -23.42 -6.33
CA GLY A 66 -8.77 -23.32 -6.02
C GLY A 66 -8.25 -24.35 -5.03
N ARG A 67 -7.12 -24.01 -4.38
CA ARG A 67 -6.48 -24.89 -3.38
C ARG A 67 -6.58 -24.32 -1.97
N PRO A 68 -6.90 -25.13 -0.95
CA PRO A 68 -6.86 -24.69 0.45
C PRO A 68 -5.46 -24.25 0.87
N PHE A 69 -5.39 -23.21 1.69
CA PHE A 69 -4.16 -22.54 2.12
C PHE A 69 -3.01 -23.47 2.55
N VAL A 70 -3.28 -24.44 3.43
CA VAL A 70 -2.22 -25.35 3.92
C VAL A 70 -1.69 -26.24 2.80
N THR A 71 -2.58 -26.78 1.96
CA THR A 71 -2.21 -27.61 0.81
C THR A 71 -1.43 -26.79 -0.23
N ASP A 72 -1.84 -25.55 -0.44
CA ASP A 72 -1.20 -24.63 -1.38
C ASP A 72 0.22 -24.25 -0.95
N LEU A 73 0.42 -24.00 0.36
CA LEU A 73 1.74 -23.79 0.96
C LEU A 73 2.64 -25.04 0.86
N ALA A 74 2.08 -26.22 1.12
CA ALA A 74 2.85 -27.47 1.12
C ALA A 74 3.42 -27.83 -0.26
N GLN A 75 2.73 -27.47 -1.35
CA GLN A 75 3.18 -27.75 -2.71
C GLN A 75 4.00 -26.62 -3.36
N ALA A 76 4.09 -25.46 -2.71
CA ALA A 76 4.67 -24.27 -3.31
C ALA A 76 6.14 -24.46 -3.69
N ALA A 77 6.49 -24.15 -4.95
CA ALA A 77 7.86 -24.27 -5.41
C ALA A 77 8.74 -23.17 -4.79
N GLY A 78 9.99 -23.51 -4.47
CA GLY A 78 10.95 -22.56 -3.91
C GLY A 78 11.15 -21.29 -4.77
N LYS A 79 11.01 -21.41 -6.09
CA LYS A 79 11.04 -20.27 -7.02
C LYS A 79 9.88 -19.29 -6.78
N SER A 80 8.66 -19.80 -6.63
CA SER A 80 7.46 -18.99 -6.38
C SER A 80 7.54 -18.32 -5.01
N ILE A 81 7.94 -19.08 -3.99
CA ILE A 81 8.19 -18.57 -2.64
C ILE A 81 9.24 -17.44 -2.68
N GLY A 82 10.36 -17.67 -3.38
CA GLY A 82 11.45 -16.70 -3.51
C GLY A 82 11.02 -15.38 -4.14
N TRP A 83 10.19 -15.43 -5.19
CA TRP A 83 9.64 -14.22 -5.80
C TRP A 83 8.72 -13.43 -4.86
N VAL A 84 7.82 -14.12 -4.16
CA VAL A 84 6.89 -13.48 -3.23
C VAL A 84 7.63 -12.90 -2.02
N LEU A 85 8.62 -13.62 -1.48
CA LEU A 85 9.50 -13.11 -0.41
C LEU A 85 10.22 -11.84 -0.86
N LEU A 86 10.81 -11.84 -2.05
CA LEU A 86 11.47 -10.65 -2.61
C LEU A 86 10.51 -9.47 -2.75
N GLY A 87 9.27 -9.72 -3.17
CA GLY A 87 8.20 -8.73 -3.15
C GLY A 87 7.99 -8.15 -1.76
N GLY A 88 7.90 -8.99 -0.73
CA GLY A 88 7.80 -8.57 0.68
C GLY A 88 8.98 -7.70 1.14
N VAL A 89 10.21 -8.09 0.79
CA VAL A 89 11.42 -7.32 1.14
C VAL A 89 11.42 -5.94 0.47
N ILE A 90 11.12 -5.88 -0.83
CA ILE A 90 11.07 -4.60 -1.58
C ILE A 90 9.98 -3.70 -1.03
N PHE A 91 8.80 -4.26 -0.78
CA PHE A 91 7.71 -3.52 -0.15
C PHE A 91 8.13 -2.96 1.21
N ASN A 92 8.76 -3.77 2.05
CA ASN A 92 9.13 -3.33 3.39
C ASN A 92 10.15 -2.18 3.37
N ALA A 93 11.18 -2.30 2.52
CA ALA A 93 12.14 -1.22 2.31
C ALA A 93 11.45 0.07 1.88
N SER A 94 10.52 -0.04 0.93
CA SER A 94 9.72 1.10 0.48
C SER A 94 8.84 1.69 1.58
N ASN A 95 8.12 0.85 2.31
CA ASN A 95 7.09 1.29 3.23
C ASN A 95 7.68 1.93 4.49
N ILE A 96 8.85 1.47 4.95
CA ILE A 96 9.62 2.15 6.01
C ILE A 96 10.03 3.56 5.57
N LEU A 97 10.55 3.72 4.34
CA LEU A 97 10.92 5.03 3.80
C LEU A 97 9.71 5.94 3.66
N LEU A 98 8.56 5.40 3.24
CA LEU A 98 7.31 6.14 3.17
C LEU A 98 6.83 6.57 4.57
N SER A 99 6.83 5.68 5.56
CA SER A 99 6.46 5.99 6.94
C SER A 99 7.37 7.06 7.54
N ALA A 100 8.69 6.97 7.31
CA ALA A 100 9.65 7.99 7.74
C ALA A 100 9.42 9.33 7.02
N SER A 101 9.13 9.29 5.72
CA SER A 101 8.78 10.47 4.92
C SER A 101 7.52 11.17 5.46
N VAL A 102 6.48 10.39 5.80
CA VAL A 102 5.24 10.91 6.41
C VAL A 102 5.52 11.58 7.75
N SER A 103 6.39 11.00 8.58
CA SER A 103 6.80 11.62 9.85
C SER A 103 7.60 12.92 9.67
N LEU A 104 8.27 13.11 8.53
CA LEU A 104 9.11 14.27 8.22
C LEU A 104 8.37 15.41 7.51
N ALA A 105 7.62 15.08 6.45
CA ALA A 105 6.96 16.03 5.55
C ALA A 105 5.44 16.10 5.75
N GLY A 106 4.88 15.19 6.55
CA GLY A 106 3.44 15.07 6.78
C GLY A 106 2.73 14.18 5.76
N LEU A 107 1.60 13.61 6.19
CA LEU A 107 0.80 12.67 5.38
C LEU A 107 0.31 13.31 4.07
N SER A 108 -0.13 14.56 4.11
CA SER A 108 -0.66 15.30 2.95
C SER A 108 0.37 15.70 1.89
N VAL A 109 1.67 15.54 2.16
CA VAL A 109 2.76 15.85 1.20
C VAL A 109 3.47 14.57 0.77
N ALA A 110 3.99 13.79 1.72
CA ALA A 110 4.80 12.61 1.46
C ALA A 110 4.02 11.49 0.75
N PHE A 111 2.81 11.22 1.25
CA PHE A 111 2.02 10.09 0.80
C PHE A 111 1.57 10.24 -0.66
N PRO A 112 0.97 11.36 -1.11
CA PRO A 112 0.64 11.57 -2.52
C PRO A 112 1.85 11.50 -3.44
N LEU A 113 3.00 12.05 -3.04
CA LEU A 113 4.22 12.01 -3.88
C LEU A 113 4.73 10.58 -4.05
N GLY A 114 4.93 9.85 -2.94
CA GLY A 114 5.48 8.49 -2.99
C GLY A 114 4.52 7.51 -3.66
N VAL A 115 3.25 7.51 -3.24
CA VAL A 115 2.21 6.64 -3.81
C VAL A 115 1.90 7.02 -5.26
N GLY A 116 1.97 8.30 -5.61
CA GLY A 116 1.82 8.77 -6.97
C GLY A 116 2.89 8.27 -7.94
N ILE A 117 4.16 8.28 -7.51
CA ILE A 117 5.26 7.69 -8.29
C ILE A 117 5.08 6.16 -8.40
N ALA A 118 4.67 5.52 -7.30
CA ALA A 118 4.38 4.09 -7.27
C ALA A 118 3.29 3.71 -8.28
N LEU A 119 2.22 4.49 -8.36
CA LEU A 119 1.14 4.33 -9.33
C LEU A 119 1.69 4.33 -10.76
N VAL A 120 2.36 5.40 -11.18
CA VAL A 120 2.76 5.57 -12.58
C VAL A 120 3.70 4.45 -13.01
N LEU A 121 4.77 4.26 -12.23
CA LEU A 121 5.79 3.26 -12.54
C LEU A 121 5.21 1.85 -12.39
N GLY A 122 4.40 1.61 -11.37
CA GLY A 122 3.84 0.29 -11.08
C GLY A 122 2.82 -0.13 -12.13
N VAL A 123 1.98 0.78 -12.62
CA VAL A 123 1.08 0.47 -13.74
C VAL A 123 1.87 0.11 -14.99
N ILE A 124 2.90 0.88 -15.34
CA ILE A 124 3.78 0.56 -16.48
C ILE A 124 4.44 -0.82 -16.30
N VAL A 125 5.04 -1.07 -15.13
CA VAL A 125 5.78 -2.30 -14.84
C VAL A 125 4.87 -3.53 -14.84
N ASN A 126 3.65 -3.41 -14.32
CA ASN A 126 2.68 -4.50 -14.31
C ASN A 126 2.04 -4.72 -15.68
N TYR A 127 1.68 -3.65 -16.41
CA TYR A 127 1.13 -3.75 -17.76
C TYR A 127 2.12 -4.40 -18.73
N LEU A 128 3.40 -4.01 -18.69
CA LEU A 128 4.45 -4.66 -19.49
C LEU A 128 4.73 -6.11 -19.05
N GLY A 129 4.37 -6.48 -17.82
CA GLY A 129 4.55 -7.83 -17.30
C GLY A 129 3.45 -8.79 -17.73
N ALA A 130 2.20 -8.32 -17.73
CA ALA A 130 1.01 -9.03 -18.14
C ALA A 130 0.00 -8.02 -18.72
N PRO A 131 0.07 -7.73 -20.03
CA PRO A 131 -0.82 -6.74 -20.64
C PRO A 131 -2.28 -7.21 -20.57
N SER A 132 -3.16 -6.38 -20.01
CA SER A 132 -4.60 -6.64 -19.93
C SER A 132 -5.41 -5.34 -20.04
N GLY A 133 -6.58 -5.39 -20.68
CA GLY A 133 -7.48 -4.24 -20.83
C GLY A 133 -7.05 -3.20 -21.89
N ASN A 134 -7.83 -2.12 -22.01
CA ASN A 134 -7.61 -1.02 -22.95
C ASN A 134 -6.48 -0.08 -22.47
N PRO A 135 -5.31 -0.05 -23.17
CA PRO A 135 -4.18 0.76 -22.73
C PRO A 135 -4.46 2.27 -22.76
N VAL A 136 -5.23 2.74 -23.75
CA VAL A 136 -5.50 4.17 -23.90
C VAL A 136 -6.29 4.68 -22.71
N MET A 137 -7.34 3.96 -22.31
CA MET A 137 -8.14 4.32 -21.13
C MET A 137 -7.33 4.21 -19.84
N LEU A 138 -6.53 3.14 -19.70
CA LEU A 138 -5.68 2.93 -18.52
C LEU A 138 -4.69 4.09 -18.34
N PHE A 139 -3.91 4.42 -19.37
CA PHE A 139 -2.88 5.46 -19.28
C PHE A 139 -3.47 6.87 -19.23
N LEU A 140 -4.62 7.13 -19.87
CA LEU A 140 -5.34 8.40 -19.70
C LEU A 140 -5.84 8.58 -18.27
N GLY A 141 -6.39 7.51 -17.67
CA GLY A 141 -6.81 7.50 -16.27
C GLY A 141 -5.63 7.76 -15.32
N VAL A 142 -4.50 7.09 -15.54
CA VAL A 142 -3.26 7.34 -14.79
C VAL A 142 -2.79 8.79 -14.95
N ALA A 143 -2.81 9.35 -16.16
CA ALA A 143 -2.42 10.73 -16.40
C ALA A 143 -3.30 11.73 -15.61
N MET A 144 -4.62 11.50 -15.58
CA MET A 144 -5.53 12.31 -14.76
C MET A 144 -5.19 12.25 -13.27
N ILE A 145 -4.88 11.05 -12.75
CA ILE A 145 -4.49 10.88 -11.35
C ILE A 145 -3.16 11.59 -11.05
N VAL A 146 -2.19 11.57 -11.97
CA VAL A 146 -0.93 12.33 -11.82
C VAL A 146 -1.21 13.82 -11.67
N VAL A 147 -2.08 14.39 -12.51
CA VAL A 147 -2.47 15.81 -12.38
C VAL A 147 -3.15 16.07 -11.04
N ALA A 148 -3.99 15.14 -10.55
CA ALA A 148 -4.62 15.24 -9.24
C ALA A 148 -3.58 15.29 -8.10
N ILE A 149 -2.58 14.39 -8.13
CA ILE A 149 -1.50 14.33 -7.13
C ILE A 149 -0.68 15.63 -7.14
N ILE A 150 -0.40 16.19 -8.31
CA ILE A 150 0.28 17.49 -8.44
C ILE A 150 -0.55 18.60 -7.79
N CYS A 151 -1.87 18.63 -8.05
CA CYS A 151 -2.78 19.59 -7.42
C CYS A 151 -2.73 19.49 -5.89
N ASN A 152 -2.71 18.27 -5.35
CA ASN A 152 -2.58 18.04 -3.92
C ASN A 152 -1.24 18.53 -3.36
N GLY A 153 -0.14 18.20 -4.03
CA GLY A 153 1.20 18.65 -3.64
C GLY A 153 1.32 20.17 -3.59
N ILE A 154 0.74 20.87 -4.57
CA ILE A 154 0.69 22.34 -4.60
C ILE A 154 -0.17 22.88 -3.46
N ALA A 155 -1.32 22.26 -3.18
CA ALA A 155 -2.19 22.65 -2.06
C ALA A 155 -1.47 22.55 -0.72
N SER A 156 -0.80 21.42 -0.45
CA SER A 156 -0.06 21.18 0.78
C SER A 156 1.16 22.12 0.91
N GLY A 157 1.88 22.38 -0.20
CA GLY A 157 3.02 23.30 -0.21
C GLY A 157 2.63 24.75 0.11
N LYS A 158 1.42 25.18 -0.27
CA LYS A 158 0.90 26.53 0.05
C LYS A 158 0.55 26.71 1.53
N GLN A 159 0.49 25.63 2.30
CA GLN A 159 0.11 25.68 3.71
C GLN A 159 1.33 25.74 4.65
N GLN A 160 2.49 25.25 4.23
CA GLN A 160 3.70 25.22 5.06
C GLN A 160 4.50 26.52 4.91
N SER A 161 4.50 27.36 5.96
CA SER A 161 5.28 28.60 6.04
C SER A 161 6.24 28.52 7.25
N GLY A 162 7.54 28.27 7.02
CA GLY A 162 8.57 28.27 8.08
C GLY A 162 9.92 27.69 7.63
N SER A 163 11.05 28.24 8.09
CA SER A 163 12.41 27.91 7.65
C SER A 163 12.92 26.53 8.12
N ASP A 164 12.64 26.14 9.37
CA ASP A 164 13.02 24.81 9.91
C ASP A 164 12.16 23.68 9.33
N ALA A 165 10.94 24.00 8.90
CA ALA A 165 10.09 23.08 8.16
C ALA A 165 10.69 22.75 6.79
N ALA A 166 11.47 23.65 6.17
CA ALA A 166 11.96 23.47 4.80
C ALA A 166 13.03 22.36 4.65
N VAL A 167 13.93 22.18 5.64
CA VAL A 167 15.00 21.18 5.58
C VAL A 167 14.49 19.77 5.85
N ASN A 168 13.65 19.59 6.87
CA ASN A 168 13.01 18.31 7.17
C ASN A 168 12.04 17.90 6.06
N ASN A 169 11.37 18.88 5.43
CA ASN A 169 10.53 18.64 4.26
C ASN A 169 11.36 18.11 3.07
N ARG A 170 12.51 18.71 2.73
CA ARG A 170 13.34 18.21 1.61
C ARG A 170 13.80 16.77 1.81
N LYS A 171 14.25 16.40 3.01
CA LYS A 171 14.60 15.01 3.34
C LYS A 171 13.38 14.09 3.21
N GLY A 172 12.24 14.49 3.76
CA GLY A 172 10.98 13.77 3.62
C GLY A 172 10.61 13.54 2.16
N LEU A 173 10.66 14.57 1.31
CA LEU A 173 10.37 14.44 -0.12
C LEU A 173 11.29 13.44 -0.83
N MET A 174 12.60 13.48 -0.55
CA MET A 174 13.55 12.52 -1.13
C MET A 174 13.22 11.09 -0.73
N LEU A 175 12.87 10.86 0.54
CA LEU A 175 12.43 9.55 1.02
C LEU A 175 11.13 9.11 0.35
N ALA A 176 10.17 10.01 0.12
CA ALA A 176 8.93 9.69 -0.59
C ALA A 176 9.19 9.26 -2.04
N VAL A 177 10.10 9.94 -2.75
CA VAL A 177 10.48 9.57 -4.12
C VAL A 177 11.11 8.19 -4.16
N LEU A 178 12.10 7.93 -3.29
CA LEU A 178 12.76 6.62 -3.21
C LEU A 178 11.77 5.51 -2.83
N ALA A 179 10.88 5.79 -1.87
CA ALA A 179 9.79 4.89 -1.52
C ALA A 179 8.92 4.61 -2.75
N GLY A 180 8.42 5.63 -3.45
CA GLY A 180 7.56 5.45 -4.62
C GLY A 180 8.20 4.59 -5.72
N VAL A 181 9.48 4.79 -6.00
CA VAL A 181 10.21 3.98 -6.98
C VAL A 181 10.30 2.52 -6.54
N LEU A 182 10.67 2.23 -5.28
CA LEU A 182 10.73 0.86 -4.77
C LEU A 182 9.33 0.21 -4.73
N MET A 183 8.32 0.96 -4.27
CA MET A 183 6.93 0.53 -4.19
C MET A 183 6.34 0.13 -5.55
N SER A 184 6.84 0.72 -6.64
CA SER A 184 6.38 0.38 -7.98
C SER A 184 6.73 -1.05 -8.41
N LEU A 185 7.72 -1.68 -7.76
CA LEU A 185 8.31 -2.94 -8.21
C LEU A 185 7.74 -4.16 -7.48
N PHE A 186 7.34 -4.04 -6.21
CA PHE A 186 7.04 -5.22 -5.38
C PHE A 186 5.93 -6.09 -5.97
N TYR A 187 4.87 -5.47 -6.50
CA TYR A 187 3.66 -6.16 -6.93
C TYR A 187 3.97 -7.17 -8.05
N ARG A 188 4.82 -6.79 -9.00
CA ARG A 188 5.23 -7.67 -10.11
C ARG A 188 5.98 -8.91 -9.62
N PHE A 189 6.77 -8.81 -8.56
CA PHE A 189 7.46 -9.97 -8.00
C PHE A 189 6.45 -10.92 -7.34
N VAL A 190 5.45 -10.40 -6.63
CA VAL A 190 4.40 -11.25 -6.06
C VAL A 190 3.60 -11.95 -7.16
N VAL A 191 3.22 -11.20 -8.20
CA VAL A 191 2.54 -11.72 -9.40
C VAL A 191 3.31 -12.89 -10.04
N LYS A 192 4.64 -12.80 -10.14
CA LYS A 192 5.47 -13.89 -10.69
C LYS A 192 5.42 -15.19 -9.89
N GLY A 193 5.04 -15.13 -8.61
CA GLY A 193 4.87 -16.32 -7.77
C GLY A 193 3.45 -16.88 -7.76
N MET A 194 2.48 -16.18 -8.35
CA MET A 194 1.06 -16.55 -8.36
C MET A 194 0.60 -17.03 -9.73
N ASP A 195 -0.36 -17.96 -9.77
CA ASP A 195 -1.03 -18.33 -11.02
C ASP A 195 -2.25 -17.44 -11.28
N ILE A 196 -1.99 -16.20 -11.72
CA ILE A 196 -3.03 -15.19 -11.94
C ILE A 196 -3.99 -15.58 -13.07
N SER A 197 -3.53 -16.40 -14.02
CA SER A 197 -4.38 -16.89 -15.10
C SER A 197 -5.45 -17.88 -14.65
N ASN A 198 -5.28 -18.54 -13.51
CA ASN A 198 -6.17 -19.60 -13.09
C ASN A 198 -6.13 -19.84 -11.57
N PHE A 199 -6.96 -19.12 -10.82
CA PHE A 199 -7.11 -19.36 -9.39
C PHE A 199 -8.01 -20.57 -9.05
N GLU A 200 -8.83 -21.03 -10.00
CA GLU A 200 -9.69 -22.21 -9.83
C GLU A 200 -8.90 -23.51 -9.78
N THR A 201 -7.90 -23.63 -10.65
CA THR A 201 -7.01 -24.78 -10.73
C THR A 201 -5.55 -24.31 -10.88
N PRO A 202 -4.96 -23.72 -9.81
CA PRO A 202 -3.63 -23.15 -9.86
C PRO A 202 -2.58 -24.19 -10.25
N ALA A 203 -1.66 -23.79 -11.13
CA ALA A 203 -0.60 -24.64 -11.62
C ALA A 203 0.27 -25.20 -10.46
N PRO A 204 0.80 -26.42 -10.60
CA PRO A 204 1.75 -26.98 -9.66
C PRO A 204 2.96 -26.04 -9.44
N GLY A 205 3.37 -25.89 -8.20
CA GLY A 205 4.45 -25.01 -7.76
C GLY A 205 4.09 -23.52 -7.64
N MET A 206 2.97 -23.07 -8.21
CA MET A 206 2.52 -21.66 -8.12
C MET A 206 1.67 -21.44 -6.87
N LEU A 207 1.56 -20.19 -6.41
CA LEU A 207 0.81 -19.81 -5.21
C LEU A 207 -0.56 -19.24 -5.55
N THR A 208 -1.51 -19.43 -4.63
CA THR A 208 -2.76 -18.67 -4.57
C THR A 208 -2.57 -17.29 -3.94
N PRO A 209 -3.52 -16.35 -4.10
CA PRO A 209 -3.46 -15.04 -3.44
C PRO A 209 -3.26 -15.08 -1.92
N TYR A 210 -3.85 -16.07 -1.24
CA TYR A 210 -3.81 -16.20 0.21
C TYR A 210 -2.45 -16.69 0.72
N SER A 211 -1.88 -17.70 0.07
CA SER A 211 -0.52 -18.16 0.37
C SER A 211 0.51 -17.10 0.00
N ALA A 212 0.29 -16.38 -1.10
CA ALA A 212 1.16 -15.29 -1.53
C ALA A 212 1.16 -14.13 -0.53
N ILE A 213 0.01 -13.64 -0.05
CA ILE A 213 0.00 -12.56 0.96
C ILE A 213 0.63 -13.00 2.29
N PHE A 214 0.47 -14.26 2.69
CA PHE A 214 1.11 -14.80 3.88
C PHE A 214 2.64 -14.85 3.71
N ILE A 215 3.16 -15.48 2.66
CA ILE A 215 4.60 -15.53 2.38
C ILE A 215 5.19 -14.12 2.21
N PHE A 216 4.46 -13.23 1.55
CA PHE A 216 4.83 -11.82 1.40
C PHE A 216 5.02 -11.17 2.78
N SER A 217 4.06 -11.37 3.71
CA SER A 217 4.14 -10.82 5.07
C SER A 217 5.33 -11.39 5.86
N LEU A 218 5.73 -12.65 5.60
CA LEU A 218 6.95 -13.23 6.17
C LEU A 218 8.21 -12.58 5.59
N GLY A 219 8.22 -12.23 4.29
CA GLY A 219 9.30 -11.45 3.68
C GLY A 219 9.41 -10.05 4.28
N VAL A 220 8.27 -9.41 4.56
CA VAL A 220 8.22 -8.14 5.29
C VAL A 220 8.80 -8.32 6.69
N LEU A 221 8.33 -9.31 7.46
CA LEU A 221 8.81 -9.58 8.82
C LEU A 221 10.32 -9.88 8.87
N ALA A 222 10.80 -10.78 8.01
CA ALA A 222 12.21 -11.17 7.97
C ALA A 222 13.11 -9.98 7.65
N SER A 223 12.75 -9.18 6.65
CA SER A 223 13.52 -7.97 6.32
C SER A 223 13.39 -6.87 7.38
N ASN A 224 12.29 -6.85 8.15
CA ASN A 224 12.07 -5.87 9.20
C ASN A 224 13.11 -5.97 10.32
N PHE A 225 13.55 -7.18 10.65
CA PHE A 225 14.66 -7.38 11.59
C PHE A 225 15.93 -6.67 11.17
N LEU A 226 16.18 -6.50 9.86
CA LEU A 226 17.31 -5.72 9.38
C LEU A 226 16.95 -4.24 9.26
N PHE A 227 15.94 -3.92 8.45
CA PHE A 227 15.63 -2.54 8.06
C PHE A 227 15.18 -1.71 9.25
N ASN A 228 14.24 -2.21 10.06
CA ASN A 228 13.76 -1.44 11.20
C ASN A 228 14.82 -1.36 12.31
N THR A 229 15.65 -2.38 12.50
CA THR A 229 16.81 -2.28 13.43
C THR A 229 17.77 -1.17 13.00
N LEU A 230 18.07 -1.07 11.70
CA LEU A 230 18.94 -0.02 11.17
C LEU A 230 18.31 1.35 11.40
N VAL A 231 17.01 1.50 11.14
CA VAL A 231 16.28 2.76 11.35
C VAL A 231 16.14 3.11 12.84
N MET A 232 15.95 2.14 13.73
CA MET A 232 15.98 2.36 15.18
C MET A 232 17.36 2.83 15.66
N ARG A 233 18.45 2.31 15.06
CA ARG A 233 19.84 2.68 15.39
C ARG A 233 20.28 4.00 14.77
N TYR A 234 19.78 4.32 13.57
CA TYR A 234 20.09 5.52 12.81
C TYR A 234 18.78 6.16 12.31
N PRO A 235 17.97 6.72 13.21
CA PRO A 235 16.66 7.24 12.86
C PRO A 235 16.78 8.46 11.97
N PHE A 236 15.81 8.60 11.06
CA PHE A 236 15.73 9.76 10.18
C PHE A 236 15.45 11.07 10.95
N VAL A 237 14.83 10.96 12.13
CA VAL A 237 14.52 12.06 13.05
C VAL A 237 14.64 11.59 14.49
N GLY A 238 15.19 12.44 15.36
CA GLY A 238 15.24 12.21 16.80
C GLY A 238 16.36 11.28 17.24
N GLU A 239 16.28 10.82 18.50
CA GLU A 239 17.31 9.97 19.11
C GLU A 239 17.12 8.49 18.78
N ARG A 240 18.15 7.68 19.04
CA ARG A 240 18.11 6.23 18.81
C ARG A 240 17.01 5.56 19.64
N VAL A 241 16.37 4.55 19.05
CA VAL A 241 15.37 3.71 19.73
C VAL A 241 15.99 2.37 20.08
N ARG A 242 15.71 1.86 21.28
CA ARG A 242 16.11 0.53 21.74
C ARG A 242 14.89 -0.39 21.78
N TYR A 243 15.12 -1.68 21.54
CA TYR A 243 14.09 -2.71 21.67
C TYR A 243 13.39 -2.74 23.04
N ALA A 244 14.09 -2.36 24.11
CA ALA A 244 13.49 -2.25 25.44
C ALA A 244 12.32 -1.26 25.50
N GLU A 245 12.30 -0.23 24.64
CA GLU A 245 11.21 0.74 24.57
C GLU A 245 9.94 0.14 23.95
N TYR A 246 10.10 -0.80 23.01
CA TYR A 246 8.97 -1.52 22.41
C TYR A 246 8.14 -2.24 23.47
N PHE A 247 8.80 -2.93 24.41
CA PHE A 247 8.12 -3.69 25.47
C PHE A 247 7.52 -2.83 26.58
N ARG A 248 7.68 -1.50 26.53
CA ARG A 248 7.02 -0.55 27.45
C ARG A 248 5.67 -0.07 26.93
N GLY A 249 5.28 -0.49 25.72
CA GLY A 249 4.01 -0.12 25.10
C GLY A 249 2.82 -0.70 25.82
N SER A 250 1.71 0.05 25.81
CA SER A 250 0.43 -0.48 26.27
C SER A 250 -0.19 -1.40 25.22
N LEU A 251 -1.05 -2.34 25.63
CA LEU A 251 -1.78 -3.19 24.69
C LEU A 251 -2.59 -2.37 23.67
N SER A 252 -3.22 -1.27 24.10
CA SER A 252 -3.97 -0.38 23.21
C SER A 252 -3.07 0.25 22.13
N THR A 253 -1.84 0.61 22.49
CA THR A 253 -0.85 1.13 21.56
C THR A 253 -0.47 0.10 20.50
N HIS A 254 -0.12 -1.12 20.93
CA HIS A 254 0.22 -2.22 20.05
C HIS A 254 -0.94 -2.60 19.12
N LEU A 255 -2.16 -2.70 19.67
CA LEU A 255 -3.36 -3.00 18.88
C LEU A 255 -3.64 -1.94 17.81
N THR A 256 -3.36 -0.67 18.08
CA THR A 256 -3.50 0.41 17.08
C THR A 256 -2.54 0.20 15.92
N GLY A 257 -1.29 -0.19 16.19
CA GLY A 257 -0.32 -0.52 15.14
C GLY A 257 -0.65 -1.80 14.39
N CYS A 258 -1.03 -2.86 15.10
CA CYS A 258 -1.48 -4.12 14.50
C CYS A 258 -2.69 -3.91 13.59
N LEU A 259 -3.62 -3.03 13.97
CA LEU A 259 -4.77 -2.65 13.14
C LEU A 259 -4.31 -1.99 11.83
N GLY A 260 -3.28 -1.14 11.86
CA GLY A 260 -2.69 -0.59 10.64
C GLY A 260 -2.18 -1.66 9.69
N GLY A 261 -1.46 -2.64 10.24
CA GLY A 261 -0.97 -3.82 9.51
C GLY A 261 -2.10 -4.64 8.90
N ALA A 262 -3.14 -4.91 9.68
CA ALA A 262 -4.33 -5.64 9.25
C ALA A 262 -5.09 -4.93 8.14
N ILE A 263 -5.33 -3.61 8.28
CA ILE A 263 -6.00 -2.80 7.26
C ILE A 263 -5.23 -2.86 5.94
N TRP A 264 -3.91 -2.66 5.98
CA TRP A 264 -3.09 -2.72 4.77
C TRP A 264 -3.11 -4.14 4.16
N CYS A 265 -2.95 -5.17 5.00
CA CYS A 265 -2.95 -6.57 4.58
C CYS A 265 -4.26 -6.96 3.90
N LEU A 266 -5.40 -6.54 4.44
CA LEU A 266 -6.71 -6.78 3.86
C LEU A 266 -6.81 -6.20 2.45
N GLY A 267 -6.40 -4.93 2.30
CA GLY A 267 -6.42 -4.28 1.00
C GLY A 267 -5.53 -5.00 -0.01
N THR A 268 -4.31 -5.35 0.38
CA THR A 268 -3.38 -6.06 -0.53
C THR A 268 -3.88 -7.45 -0.90
N ALA A 269 -4.47 -8.19 0.05
CA ALA A 269 -5.09 -9.49 -0.25
C ALA A 269 -6.21 -9.35 -1.29
N PHE A 270 -7.09 -8.36 -1.13
CA PHE A 270 -8.18 -8.11 -2.08
C PHE A 270 -7.67 -7.66 -3.44
N SER A 271 -6.57 -6.91 -3.49
CA SER A 271 -5.89 -6.58 -4.75
C SER A 271 -5.39 -7.83 -5.47
N TYR A 272 -4.77 -8.78 -4.75
CA TYR A 272 -4.29 -10.02 -5.36
C TYR A 272 -5.45 -10.91 -5.82
N ILE A 273 -6.52 -11.01 -5.04
CA ILE A 273 -7.72 -11.78 -5.43
C ILE A 273 -8.37 -11.16 -6.67
N ALA A 274 -8.54 -9.84 -6.70
CA ALA A 274 -9.12 -9.13 -7.84
C ALA A 274 -8.27 -9.23 -9.11
N SER A 275 -6.95 -9.42 -8.97
CA SER A 275 -6.02 -9.46 -10.11
C SER A 275 -6.26 -10.61 -11.09
N GLY A 276 -6.96 -11.68 -10.67
CA GLY A 276 -7.34 -12.77 -11.57
C GLY A 276 -8.33 -12.31 -12.65
N GLU A 277 -9.34 -11.55 -12.25
CA GLU A 277 -10.42 -11.09 -13.15
C GLU A 277 -10.16 -9.69 -13.73
N ALA A 278 -9.68 -8.74 -12.92
CA ALA A 278 -9.39 -7.38 -13.39
C ALA A 278 -8.01 -7.27 -14.06
N GLY A 279 -7.13 -8.24 -13.83
CA GLY A 279 -5.73 -8.19 -14.25
C GLY A 279 -4.83 -7.38 -13.31
N PRO A 280 -3.52 -7.69 -13.24
CA PRO A 280 -2.59 -7.07 -12.30
C PRO A 280 -2.48 -5.54 -12.42
N ALA A 281 -2.48 -5.02 -13.64
CA ALA A 281 -2.32 -3.58 -13.88
C ALA A 281 -3.52 -2.77 -13.40
N VAL A 282 -4.75 -3.22 -13.69
CA VAL A 282 -5.99 -2.56 -13.27
C VAL A 282 -6.18 -2.68 -11.76
N SER A 283 -5.99 -3.87 -11.18
CA SER A 283 -6.11 -4.07 -9.73
C SER A 283 -5.11 -3.23 -8.93
N TYR A 284 -3.88 -3.12 -9.43
CA TYR A 284 -2.89 -2.22 -8.84
C TYR A 284 -3.32 -0.75 -9.02
N ALA A 285 -3.65 -0.32 -10.23
CA ALA A 285 -4.00 1.07 -10.54
C ALA A 285 -5.19 1.58 -9.72
N LEU A 286 -6.24 0.77 -9.55
CA LEU A 286 -7.40 1.15 -8.75
C LEU A 286 -7.06 1.23 -7.26
N GLY A 287 -6.26 0.28 -6.73
CA GLY A 287 -5.77 0.35 -5.35
C GLY A 287 -4.95 1.62 -5.08
N GLN A 288 -4.22 2.10 -6.08
CA GLN A 288 -3.44 3.33 -6.04
C GLN A 288 -4.28 4.63 -6.07
N GLY A 289 -5.61 4.54 -6.08
CA GLY A 289 -6.47 5.65 -5.65
C GLY A 289 -6.36 5.97 -4.15
N ALA A 290 -5.55 5.22 -3.40
CA ALA A 290 -5.27 5.42 -1.99
C ALA A 290 -4.95 6.88 -1.57
N PRO A 291 -4.21 7.70 -2.35
CA PRO A 291 -3.96 9.10 -1.99
C PRO A 291 -5.25 9.93 -1.91
N MET A 292 -6.27 9.62 -2.71
CA MET A 292 -7.57 10.26 -2.62
C MET A 292 -8.21 9.98 -1.27
N ILE A 293 -8.21 8.71 -0.83
CA ILE A 293 -8.76 8.32 0.47
C ILE A 293 -7.96 8.95 1.61
N ALA A 294 -6.63 8.95 1.53
CA ALA A 294 -5.76 9.62 2.50
C ALA A 294 -6.06 11.13 2.55
N ALA A 295 -6.32 11.78 1.41
CA ALA A 295 -6.72 13.18 1.34
C ALA A 295 -8.11 13.42 1.97
N ILE A 296 -9.08 12.51 1.82
CA ILE A 296 -10.37 12.58 2.51
C ILE A 296 -10.16 12.60 4.03
N TRP A 297 -9.33 11.68 4.55
CA TRP A 297 -8.97 11.68 5.97
C TRP A 297 -8.32 13.01 6.38
N GLY A 298 -7.34 13.49 5.61
CA GLY A 298 -6.63 14.74 5.86
C GLY A 298 -7.55 15.98 5.90
N VAL A 299 -8.42 16.11 4.90
CA VAL A 299 -9.30 17.28 4.73
C VAL A 299 -10.46 17.27 5.72
N PHE A 300 -11.20 16.17 5.82
CA PHE A 300 -12.48 16.15 6.52
C PHE A 300 -12.38 15.71 7.99
N ILE A 301 -11.50 14.74 8.28
CA ILE A 301 -11.39 14.16 9.62
C ILE A 301 -10.31 14.87 10.43
N TRP A 302 -9.09 14.92 9.89
CA TRP A 302 -7.96 15.57 10.54
C TRP A 302 -7.97 17.09 10.40
N ARG A 303 -8.77 17.61 9.46
CA ARG A 303 -8.91 19.05 9.18
C ARG A 303 -7.56 19.73 8.98
N GLU A 304 -6.64 19.05 8.29
CA GLU A 304 -5.27 19.52 8.08
C GLU A 304 -5.28 20.88 7.40
N PHE A 305 -6.19 21.12 6.46
CA PHE A 305 -6.28 22.36 5.69
C PHE A 305 -7.15 23.45 6.35
N LYS A 306 -7.47 23.34 7.65
CA LYS A 306 -8.29 24.36 8.33
C LYS A 306 -7.57 25.70 8.35
N GLY A 307 -8.22 26.75 7.83
CA GLY A 307 -7.64 28.09 7.73
C GLY A 307 -6.81 28.33 6.46
N ALA A 308 -6.74 27.36 5.55
CA ALA A 308 -6.05 27.52 4.28
C ALA A 308 -6.76 28.54 3.36
N PRO A 309 -6.02 29.22 2.47
CA PRO A 309 -6.60 30.14 1.49
C PRO A 309 -7.64 29.46 0.58
N LYS A 310 -8.61 30.24 0.06
CA LYS A 310 -9.62 29.71 -0.89
C LYS A 310 -9.02 29.04 -2.14
N SER A 311 -7.80 29.39 -2.53
CA SER A 311 -7.08 28.71 -3.62
C SER A 311 -6.73 27.25 -3.30
N VAL A 312 -6.49 26.90 -2.04
CA VAL A 312 -6.21 25.53 -1.60
C VAL A 312 -7.47 24.68 -1.74
N ASN A 313 -8.62 25.18 -1.31
CA ASN A 313 -9.89 24.46 -1.45
C ASN A 313 -10.25 24.17 -2.92
N ARG A 314 -9.96 25.12 -3.83
CA ARG A 314 -10.15 24.91 -5.28
C ARG A 314 -9.23 23.82 -5.83
N LEU A 315 -7.97 23.77 -5.39
CA LEU A 315 -7.03 22.72 -5.78
C LEU A 315 -7.45 21.34 -5.28
N LEU A 316 -7.95 21.25 -4.04
CA LEU A 316 -8.46 20.00 -3.47
C LEU A 316 -9.72 19.52 -4.20
N ALA A 317 -10.64 20.42 -4.53
CA ALA A 317 -11.83 20.07 -5.32
C ALA A 317 -11.45 19.55 -6.71
N LEU A 318 -10.54 20.24 -7.40
CA LEU A 318 -10.01 19.79 -8.70
C LEU A 318 -9.32 18.42 -8.58
N MET A 319 -8.50 18.22 -7.55
CA MET A 319 -7.86 16.94 -7.26
C MET A 319 -8.90 15.82 -7.15
N PHE A 320 -9.98 16.00 -6.36
CA PHE A 320 -11.01 14.97 -6.21
C PHE A 320 -11.71 14.64 -7.53
N LEU A 321 -12.06 15.66 -8.32
CA LEU A 321 -12.68 15.46 -9.63
C LEU A 321 -11.77 14.67 -10.59
N LEU A 322 -10.48 15.01 -10.62
CA LEU A 322 -9.49 14.31 -11.45
C LEU A 322 -9.26 12.87 -10.99
N PHE A 323 -9.23 12.60 -9.68
CA PHE A 323 -9.16 11.23 -9.16
C PHE A 323 -10.38 10.40 -9.57
N ILE A 324 -11.59 10.94 -9.38
CA ILE A 324 -12.82 10.23 -9.72
C ILE A 324 -12.85 9.93 -11.23
N GLY A 325 -12.55 10.92 -12.07
CA GLY A 325 -12.50 10.72 -13.52
C GLY A 325 -11.41 9.73 -13.94
N GLY A 326 -10.22 9.81 -13.35
CA GLY A 326 -9.12 8.90 -13.63
C GLY A 326 -9.41 7.46 -13.22
N LEU A 327 -10.01 7.25 -12.03
CA LEU A 327 -10.45 5.93 -11.57
C LEU A 327 -11.57 5.37 -12.45
N ALA A 328 -12.53 6.20 -12.87
CA ALA A 328 -13.58 5.77 -13.80
C ALA A 328 -13.01 5.28 -15.13
N LEU A 329 -11.99 5.96 -15.68
CA LEU A 329 -11.28 5.49 -16.88
C LEU A 329 -10.51 4.18 -16.65
N ILE A 330 -9.88 4.01 -15.49
CA ILE A 330 -9.18 2.76 -15.15
C ILE A 330 -10.19 1.60 -15.01
N VAL A 331 -11.35 1.82 -14.38
CA VAL A 331 -12.42 0.81 -14.32
C VAL A 331 -12.92 0.47 -15.72
N ALA A 332 -13.11 1.48 -16.58
CA ALA A 332 -13.51 1.26 -17.96
C ALA A 332 -12.44 0.53 -18.78
N ALA A 333 -11.17 0.64 -18.41
CA ALA A 333 -10.07 -0.01 -19.12
C ALA A 333 -10.03 -1.53 -18.93
N GLY A 334 -10.55 -2.06 -17.82
CA GLY A 334 -10.57 -3.51 -17.58
C GLY A 334 -11.82 -4.24 -18.10
N ASN A 335 -12.82 -3.51 -18.59
CA ASN A 335 -13.92 -4.05 -19.40
C ASN A 335 -13.52 -4.05 -20.89
#